data_AF-A0AAU3RLG9-F1
#
_entry.id   AF-A0AAU3RLG9-F1
#
_cell.length_a   1.000
_cell.length_b   1.000
_cell.length_c   1.000
_cell.angle_alpha   90.00
_cell.angle_beta   90.00
_cell.angle_gamma   90.00
#
_symmetry.space_group_name_H-M   'P 1'
#
loop_
_entity.id
_entity.type
_entity.pdbx_description
1 polymer ?
#
loop_
_entity_poly.entity_id
_entity_poly.type
_entity_poly.pdbx_seq_one_letter_code
_entity_poly.pdbx_strand_id
1 'polypeptide(L)'
;MDAGDWIAVCSGAVAVAAAGISMRQARHASGQVVAAQEQVRVARQQLEQAEAVHREQNEPYVVVDIQPDVSGALVIVVENIGSTIARNVRIEVDPPLESGWGEDLTEMLARAFSRTFPMLPPRRRLEFLLDEQERFQNTDLPTAYTFTVRCEGPYGPVEDMEHVVDFGTYAGTLIVRSPLRRVEDKLGDIGKELATLATLYEKGSASAVRKAEEHRVHMLRAGQEQRRRGQLQRSPDDRQRDEPTGRSSSGRG
;
A
#
# COMPACT_ATOMS: atom_id res chain seq x y z
N MET A 1 -98.92 -4.94 44.67
CA MET A 1 -97.62 -5.19 44.04
C MET A 1 -96.67 -5.56 45.15
N ASP A 2 -96.31 -6.85 45.22
CA ASP A 2 -95.46 -7.38 46.28
C ASP A 2 -93.99 -7.03 46.04
N ALA A 3 -93.23 -6.96 47.13
CA ALA A 3 -91.80 -6.67 47.11
C ALA A 3 -90.98 -7.64 46.24
N GLY A 4 -91.50 -8.85 45.99
CA GLY A 4 -90.87 -9.84 45.12
C GLY A 4 -90.87 -9.48 43.62
N ASP A 5 -91.90 -8.79 43.13
CA ASP A 5 -92.01 -8.41 41.71
C ASP A 5 -91.00 -7.30 41.34
N TRP A 6 -90.72 -6.38 42.25
CA TRP A 6 -89.73 -5.32 42.04
C TRP A 6 -88.29 -5.84 41.99
N ILE A 7 -87.98 -6.88 42.77
CA ILE A 7 -86.65 -7.50 42.80
C ILE A 7 -86.41 -8.32 41.51
N ALA A 8 -87.45 -8.97 40.96
CA ALA A 8 -87.37 -9.69 39.70
C ALA A 8 -87.14 -8.75 38.49
N VAL A 9 -87.82 -7.60 38.46
CA VAL A 9 -87.63 -6.60 37.37
C VAL A 9 -86.25 -5.96 37.45
N CYS A 10 -85.77 -5.62 38.65
CA CYS A 10 -84.44 -5.02 38.84
C CYS A 10 -83.30 -5.99 38.51
N SER A 11 -83.43 -7.27 38.83
CA SER A 11 -82.40 -8.29 38.52
C SER A 11 -82.32 -8.61 37.02
N GLY A 12 -83.46 -8.62 36.30
CA GLY A 12 -83.49 -8.76 34.85
C GLY A 12 -82.78 -7.61 34.11
N ALA A 13 -82.95 -6.36 34.58
CA ALA A 13 -82.30 -5.20 33.98
C ALA A 13 -80.77 -5.22 34.13
N VAL A 14 -80.26 -5.66 35.29
CA VAL A 14 -78.81 -5.79 35.55
C VAL A 14 -78.19 -6.89 34.67
N ALA A 15 -78.89 -8.01 34.48
CA ALA A 15 -78.41 -9.10 33.62
C ALA A 15 -78.29 -8.66 32.15
N VAL A 16 -79.25 -7.90 31.62
CA VAL A 16 -79.21 -7.36 30.26
C VAL A 16 -78.10 -6.32 30.09
N ALA A 17 -77.91 -5.44 31.08
CA ALA A 17 -76.81 -4.47 31.07
C ALA A 17 -75.44 -5.16 31.12
N ALA A 18 -75.27 -6.17 31.97
CA ALA A 18 -74.04 -6.96 32.06
C ALA A 18 -73.73 -7.72 30.75
N ALA A 19 -74.75 -8.31 30.12
CA ALA A 19 -74.61 -8.97 28.82
C ALA A 19 -74.24 -7.96 27.71
N GLY A 20 -74.85 -6.78 27.72
CA GLY A 20 -74.55 -5.70 26.77
C GLY A 20 -73.11 -5.18 26.88
N ILE A 21 -72.60 -5.01 28.11
CA ILE A 21 -71.21 -4.60 28.36
C ILE A 21 -70.23 -5.70 27.93
N SER A 22 -70.54 -6.96 28.26
CA SER A 22 -69.72 -8.12 27.90
C SER A 22 -69.62 -8.31 26.38
N MET A 23 -70.72 -8.13 25.66
CA MET A 23 -70.75 -8.23 24.20
C MET A 23 -69.98 -7.08 23.51
N ARG A 24 -69.91 -5.91 24.16
CA ARG A 24 -69.11 -4.77 23.70
C ARG A 24 -67.61 -5.00 23.91
N GLN A 25 -67.22 -5.55 25.05
CA GLN A 25 -65.82 -5.96 25.32
C GLN A 25 -65.35 -7.09 24.40
N ALA A 26 -66.21 -8.07 24.10
CA ALA A 26 -65.90 -9.15 23.17
C ALA A 26 -65.60 -8.63 21.74
N ARG A 27 -66.34 -7.61 21.28
CA ARG A 27 -66.08 -6.97 19.98
C ARG A 27 -64.73 -6.23 19.94
N HIS A 28 -64.31 -5.64 21.05
CA HIS A 28 -62.97 -5.03 21.15
C HIS A 28 -61.85 -6.10 21.15
N ALA A 29 -62.08 -7.27 21.75
CA ALA A 29 -61.12 -8.37 21.74
C ALA A 29 -60.94 -8.99 20.33
N SER A 30 -62.01 -9.11 19.53
CA SER A 30 -61.91 -9.60 18.15
C SER A 30 -61.11 -8.64 17.26
N GLY A 31 -61.25 -7.33 17.46
CA GLY A 31 -60.44 -6.32 16.77
C GLY A 31 -58.94 -6.39 17.12
N GLN A 32 -58.61 -6.76 18.37
CA GLN A 32 -57.23 -6.93 18.82
C GLN A 32 -56.53 -8.13 18.16
N VAL A 33 -57.24 -9.24 17.90
CA VAL A 33 -56.65 -10.42 17.24
C VAL A 33 -56.30 -10.12 15.79
N VAL A 34 -57.17 -9.42 15.06
CA VAL A 34 -56.91 -9.02 13.66
C VAL A 34 -55.76 -8.01 13.60
N ALA A 35 -55.73 -7.03 14.51
CA ALA A 35 -54.63 -6.08 14.61
C ALA A 35 -53.30 -6.77 14.96
N ALA A 36 -53.31 -7.77 15.85
CA ALA A 36 -52.13 -8.55 16.21
C ALA A 36 -51.62 -9.40 15.03
N GLN A 37 -52.51 -10.01 14.24
CA GLN A 37 -52.12 -10.76 13.04
C GLN A 37 -51.47 -9.86 12.00
N GLU A 38 -52.04 -8.67 11.78
CA GLU A 38 -51.49 -7.70 10.84
C GLU A 38 -50.15 -7.14 11.31
N GLN A 39 -49.99 -6.89 12.61
CA GLN A 39 -48.70 -6.51 13.21
C GLN A 39 -47.63 -7.59 13.01
N VAL A 40 -47.96 -8.88 13.17
CA VAL A 40 -47.01 -9.98 12.92
C VAL A 40 -46.61 -10.03 11.45
N ARG A 41 -47.55 -9.79 10.53
CA ARG A 41 -47.28 -9.77 9.08
C ARG A 41 -46.32 -8.63 8.71
N VAL A 42 -46.61 -7.41 9.18
CA VAL A 42 -45.76 -6.25 8.95
C VAL A 42 -44.38 -6.44 9.59
N ALA A 43 -44.31 -6.94 10.82
CA ALA A 43 -43.04 -7.20 11.49
C ALA A 43 -42.18 -8.24 10.73
N ARG A 44 -42.79 -9.28 10.16
CA ARG A 44 -42.08 -10.26 9.31
C ARG A 44 -41.52 -9.62 8.03
N GLN A 45 -42.33 -8.82 7.34
CA GLN A 45 -41.88 -8.11 6.15
C GLN A 45 -40.73 -7.13 6.47
N GLN A 46 -40.82 -6.43 7.59
CA GLN A 46 -39.75 -5.55 8.04
C GLN A 46 -38.47 -6.32 8.39
N LEU A 47 -38.59 -7.50 9.01
CA LEU A 47 -37.45 -8.35 9.32
C LEU A 47 -36.78 -8.87 8.05
N GLU A 48 -37.56 -9.35 7.08
CA GLU A 48 -37.04 -9.82 5.78
C GLU A 48 -36.30 -8.68 5.03
N GLN A 49 -36.87 -7.48 5.04
CA GLN A 49 -36.22 -6.30 4.46
C GLN A 49 -34.94 -5.93 5.22
N ALA A 50 -34.96 -5.96 6.55
CA ALA A 50 -33.79 -5.67 7.36
C ALA A 50 -32.68 -6.71 7.13
N GLU A 51 -33.02 -8.00 7.00
CA GLU A 51 -32.06 -9.06 6.68
C GLU A 51 -31.45 -8.90 5.29
N ALA A 52 -32.24 -8.51 4.29
CA ALA A 52 -31.75 -8.23 2.95
C ALA A 52 -30.77 -7.05 2.94
N VAL A 53 -31.15 -5.93 3.58
CA VAL A 53 -30.29 -4.74 3.72
C VAL A 53 -29.02 -5.07 4.50
N HIS A 54 -29.12 -5.84 5.58
CA HIS A 54 -27.94 -6.27 6.32
C HIS A 54 -27.03 -7.19 5.51
N ARG A 55 -27.58 -8.02 4.63
CA ARG A 55 -26.77 -8.88 3.76
C ARG A 55 -26.01 -8.04 2.74
N GLU A 56 -26.72 -7.19 2.02
CA GLU A 56 -26.16 -6.31 0.98
C GLU A 56 -25.08 -5.38 1.55
N GLN A 57 -25.29 -4.81 2.75
CA GLN A 57 -24.29 -3.98 3.45
C GLN A 57 -23.04 -4.75 3.90
N ASN A 58 -23.12 -6.08 3.98
CA ASN A 58 -22.05 -6.96 4.45
C ASN A 58 -21.47 -7.84 3.33
N GLU A 59 -21.82 -7.59 2.07
CA GLU A 59 -21.20 -8.28 0.95
C GLU A 59 -19.83 -7.67 0.61
N PRO A 60 -18.84 -8.51 0.23
CA PRO A 60 -17.60 -8.01 -0.33
C PRO A 60 -17.86 -7.36 -1.69
N TYR A 61 -17.07 -6.35 -2.03
CA TYR A 61 -17.18 -5.68 -3.32
C TYR A 61 -15.79 -5.44 -3.88
N VAL A 62 -15.39 -6.31 -4.81
CA VAL A 62 -14.05 -6.31 -5.40
C VAL A 62 -14.08 -5.64 -6.76
N VAL A 63 -13.43 -4.48 -6.85
CA VAL A 63 -13.32 -3.70 -8.09
C VAL A 63 -11.95 -3.93 -8.71
N VAL A 64 -11.95 -3.98 -10.04
CA VAL A 64 -10.72 -3.98 -10.85
C VAL A 64 -10.72 -2.72 -11.69
N ASP A 65 -9.66 -1.94 -11.62
CA ASP A 65 -9.51 -0.71 -12.40
C ASP A 65 -8.09 -0.61 -12.98
N ILE A 66 -7.91 0.20 -14.01
CA ILE A 66 -6.61 0.49 -14.61
C ILE A 66 -6.38 1.98 -14.42
N GLN A 67 -5.30 2.35 -13.73
CA GLN A 67 -5.01 3.75 -13.46
C GLN A 67 -3.50 4.03 -13.52
N PRO A 68 -3.11 5.28 -13.81
CA PRO A 68 -1.71 5.69 -13.68
C PRO A 68 -1.26 5.69 -12.21
N ASP A 69 -0.06 5.18 -11.97
CA ASP A 69 0.68 5.32 -10.72
C ASP A 69 1.43 6.68 -10.66
N VAL A 70 1.98 7.04 -9.48
CA VAL A 70 2.83 8.20 -9.26
C VAL A 70 4.05 8.26 -10.18
N SER A 71 4.54 7.11 -10.64
CA SER A 71 5.62 7.01 -11.64
C SER A 71 5.16 7.38 -13.06
N GLY A 72 3.85 7.39 -13.30
CA GLY A 72 3.24 7.50 -14.61
C GLY A 72 2.98 6.15 -15.29
N ALA A 73 3.44 5.04 -14.72
CA ALA A 73 3.14 3.71 -15.24
C ALA A 73 1.65 3.39 -15.10
N LEU A 74 1.10 2.62 -16.03
CA LEU A 74 -0.25 2.07 -15.95
C LEU A 74 -0.21 0.82 -15.09
N VAL A 75 -1.07 0.78 -14.07
CA VAL A 75 -1.22 -0.36 -13.17
C VAL A 75 -2.67 -0.83 -13.14
N ILE A 76 -2.85 -2.16 -13.16
CA ILE A 76 -4.12 -2.78 -12.84
C ILE A 76 -4.22 -2.87 -11.32
N VAL A 77 -5.32 -2.36 -10.77
CA VAL A 77 -5.60 -2.31 -9.36
C VAL A 77 -6.79 -3.18 -9.04
N VAL A 78 -6.58 -4.15 -8.16
CA VAL A 78 -7.64 -4.99 -7.61
C VAL A 78 -7.83 -4.60 -6.15
N GLU A 79 -8.99 -4.04 -5.81
CA GLU A 79 -9.30 -3.58 -4.46
C GLU A 79 -10.66 -4.13 -3.99
N ASN A 80 -10.70 -4.64 -2.76
CA ASN A 80 -11.97 -4.89 -2.08
C ASN A 80 -12.41 -3.61 -1.36
N ILE A 81 -13.37 -2.88 -1.94
CA ILE A 81 -13.97 -1.68 -1.33
C ILE A 81 -15.16 -2.01 -0.43
N GLY A 82 -15.60 -3.27 -0.41
CA GLY A 82 -16.64 -3.77 0.49
C GLY A 82 -16.22 -3.80 1.96
N SER A 83 -17.19 -4.01 2.84
CA SER A 83 -17.00 -4.00 4.30
C SER A 83 -16.51 -5.34 4.86
N THR A 84 -16.55 -6.42 4.06
CA THR A 84 -16.21 -7.79 4.48
C THR A 84 -15.14 -8.44 3.60
N ILE A 85 -14.62 -9.59 4.04
CA ILE A 85 -13.57 -10.32 3.33
C ILE A 85 -14.16 -11.01 2.08
N ALA A 86 -13.59 -10.74 0.91
CA ALA A 86 -13.85 -11.50 -0.30
C ALA A 86 -13.01 -12.77 -0.29
N ARG A 87 -13.61 -13.93 -0.57
CA ARG A 87 -12.93 -15.23 -0.66
C ARG A 87 -12.97 -15.76 -2.07
N ASN A 88 -11.99 -16.59 -2.42
CA ASN A 88 -11.95 -17.30 -3.70
C ASN A 88 -12.14 -16.36 -4.91
N VAL A 89 -11.50 -15.19 -4.88
CA VAL A 89 -11.68 -14.16 -5.92
C VAL A 89 -11.05 -14.66 -7.21
N ARG A 90 -11.84 -14.71 -8.28
CA ARG A 90 -11.42 -15.01 -9.65
C ARG A 90 -11.74 -13.81 -10.52
N ILE A 91 -10.80 -13.45 -11.39
CA ILE A 91 -10.94 -12.31 -12.28
C ILE A 91 -10.68 -12.82 -13.70
N GLU A 92 -11.68 -12.67 -14.55
CA GLU A 92 -11.59 -12.92 -15.99
C GLU A 92 -11.51 -11.57 -16.71
N VAL A 93 -10.79 -11.54 -17.82
CA VAL A 93 -10.50 -10.31 -18.57
C VAL A 93 -10.63 -10.57 -20.07
N ASP A 94 -11.35 -9.70 -20.75
CA ASP A 94 -11.56 -9.73 -22.20
C ASP A 94 -11.42 -8.32 -22.81
N PRO A 95 -10.57 -8.09 -23.82
CA PRO A 95 -9.63 -9.04 -24.43
C PRO A 95 -8.51 -9.48 -23.45
N PRO A 96 -7.73 -10.53 -23.76
CA PRO A 96 -6.58 -10.90 -22.95
C PRO A 96 -5.63 -9.73 -22.69
N LEU A 97 -5.07 -9.68 -21.48
CA LEU A 97 -4.12 -8.63 -21.11
C LEU A 97 -2.84 -8.77 -21.95
N GLU A 98 -2.43 -7.68 -22.58
CA GLU A 98 -1.22 -7.59 -23.40
C GLU A 98 -0.44 -6.33 -23.01
N SER A 99 0.88 -6.44 -22.92
CA SER A 99 1.78 -5.34 -22.56
C SER A 99 2.69 -4.94 -23.72
N GLY A 100 2.87 -3.63 -23.92
CA GLY A 100 3.82 -3.07 -24.89
C GLY A 100 5.30 -3.26 -24.49
N TRP A 101 5.57 -3.63 -23.24
CA TRP A 101 6.92 -3.95 -22.75
C TRP A 101 7.44 -5.32 -23.20
N GLY A 102 6.58 -6.17 -23.79
CA GLY A 102 6.94 -7.46 -24.35
C GLY A 102 6.20 -8.65 -23.74
N GLU A 103 6.59 -9.84 -24.20
CA GLU A 103 5.92 -11.11 -23.88
C GLU A 103 6.10 -11.50 -22.41
N ASP A 104 7.25 -11.22 -21.79
CA ASP A 104 7.53 -11.58 -20.39
C ASP A 104 6.52 -10.96 -19.40
N LEU A 105 6.22 -9.66 -19.57
CA LEU A 105 5.24 -8.96 -18.72
C LEU A 105 3.82 -9.46 -18.99
N THR A 106 3.52 -9.71 -20.26
CA THR A 106 2.23 -10.29 -20.70
C THR A 106 1.98 -11.66 -20.06
N GLU A 107 2.97 -12.56 -20.08
CA GLU A 107 2.86 -13.89 -19.46
C GLU A 107 2.73 -13.79 -17.92
N MET A 108 3.47 -12.87 -17.30
CA MET A 108 3.39 -12.63 -15.86
C MET A 108 1.98 -12.18 -15.45
N LEU A 109 1.36 -11.29 -16.21
CA LEU A 109 -0.03 -10.85 -15.99
C LEU A 109 -1.01 -12.01 -16.19
N ALA A 110 -0.90 -12.75 -17.29
CA ALA A 110 -1.75 -13.92 -17.54
C ALA A 110 -1.66 -14.95 -16.39
N ARG A 111 -0.46 -15.18 -15.86
CA ARG A 111 -0.25 -16.05 -14.69
C ARG A 111 -0.85 -15.47 -13.41
N ALA A 112 -0.76 -14.15 -13.22
CA ALA A 112 -1.27 -13.47 -12.03
C ALA A 112 -2.81 -13.45 -11.96
N PHE A 113 -3.49 -13.42 -13.11
CA PHE A 113 -4.96 -13.38 -13.21
C PHE A 113 -5.60 -14.76 -13.45
N SER A 114 -4.85 -15.76 -13.92
CA SER A 114 -5.35 -17.14 -14.03
C SER A 114 -5.51 -17.87 -12.69
N ARG A 115 -4.86 -17.38 -11.62
CA ARG A 115 -4.97 -17.94 -10.27
C ARG A 115 -6.18 -17.37 -9.54
N THR A 116 -6.78 -18.18 -8.67
CA THR A 116 -7.74 -17.70 -7.68
C THR A 116 -7.00 -17.03 -6.52
N PHE A 117 -7.39 -15.80 -6.14
CA PHE A 117 -6.92 -15.17 -4.91
C PHE A 117 -7.69 -15.76 -3.71
N PRO A 118 -7.02 -16.43 -2.74
CA PRO A 118 -7.73 -17.13 -1.67
C PRO A 118 -8.57 -16.21 -0.79
N MET A 119 -8.07 -15.00 -0.53
CA MET A 119 -8.79 -13.97 0.21
C MET A 119 -8.31 -12.57 -0.15
N LEU A 120 -9.24 -11.61 -0.13
CA LEU A 120 -8.97 -10.19 -0.25
C LEU A 120 -9.71 -9.44 0.88
N PRO A 121 -9.00 -9.04 1.95
CA PRO A 121 -9.60 -8.29 3.04
C PRO A 121 -10.16 -6.93 2.60
N PRO A 122 -11.09 -6.33 3.36
CA PRO A 122 -11.54 -4.97 3.13
C PRO A 122 -10.35 -4.01 3.01
N ARG A 123 -10.42 -3.10 2.03
CA ARG A 123 -9.42 -2.07 1.73
C ARG A 123 -8.04 -2.62 1.35
N ARG A 124 -7.90 -3.93 1.12
CA ARG A 124 -6.68 -4.49 0.55
C ARG A 124 -6.65 -4.17 -0.94
N ARG A 125 -5.54 -3.57 -1.35
CA ARG A 125 -5.24 -3.20 -2.72
C ARG A 125 -4.06 -4.02 -3.24
N LEU A 126 -4.22 -4.62 -4.41
CA LEU A 126 -3.17 -5.32 -5.15
C LEU A 126 -2.92 -4.57 -6.45
N GLU A 127 -1.65 -4.30 -6.76
CA GLU A 127 -1.26 -3.56 -7.95
C GLU A 127 -0.38 -4.43 -8.83
N PHE A 128 -0.71 -4.46 -10.12
CA PHE A 128 0.04 -5.19 -11.14
C PHE A 128 0.45 -4.21 -12.23
N LEU A 129 1.74 -4.18 -12.56
CA LEU A 129 2.23 -3.37 -13.67
C LEU A 129 1.60 -3.85 -14.98
N LEU A 130 0.98 -2.93 -15.72
CA LEU A 130 0.42 -3.21 -17.05
C LEU A 130 1.35 -2.69 -18.15
N ASP A 131 1.64 -1.39 -18.13
CA ASP A 131 2.40 -0.72 -19.20
C ASP A 131 2.89 0.68 -18.78
N GLU A 132 3.47 1.44 -19.70
CA GLU A 132 3.78 2.87 -19.54
C GLU A 132 2.81 3.80 -20.31
N GLN A 133 2.99 5.12 -20.18
CA GLN A 133 2.14 6.12 -20.83
C GLN A 133 2.20 6.07 -22.36
N GLU A 134 3.28 5.54 -22.92
CA GLU A 134 3.46 5.31 -24.35
C GLU A 134 2.38 4.38 -24.92
N ARG A 135 1.73 3.56 -24.06
CA ARG A 135 0.58 2.73 -24.42
C ARG A 135 -0.55 3.53 -25.06
N PHE A 136 -0.76 4.79 -24.67
CA PHE A 136 -1.78 5.65 -25.27
C PHE A 136 -1.53 6.02 -26.73
N GLN A 137 -0.28 5.89 -27.20
CA GLN A 137 0.10 6.18 -28.58
C GLN A 137 0.08 4.92 -29.47
N ASN A 138 -0.05 3.75 -28.87
CA ASN A 138 -0.07 2.48 -29.58
C ASN A 138 -1.50 2.10 -29.96
N THR A 139 -1.82 2.18 -31.26
CA THR A 139 -3.15 1.83 -31.80
C THR A 139 -3.41 0.34 -31.93
N ASP A 140 -2.38 -0.49 -31.85
CA ASP A 140 -2.50 -1.94 -32.09
C ASP A 140 -2.95 -2.69 -30.84
N LEU A 141 -2.91 -2.03 -29.68
CA LEU A 141 -3.23 -2.64 -28.39
C LEU A 141 -4.53 -2.09 -27.80
N PRO A 142 -5.36 -2.93 -27.15
CA PRO A 142 -6.61 -2.49 -26.55
C PRO A 142 -6.38 -1.47 -25.42
N THR A 143 -7.27 -0.48 -25.35
CA THR A 143 -7.38 0.51 -24.25
C THR A 143 -8.60 0.31 -23.37
N ALA A 144 -9.49 -0.60 -23.76
CA ALA A 144 -10.69 -0.96 -23.03
C ALA A 144 -10.70 -2.46 -22.75
N TYR A 145 -10.99 -2.83 -21.51
CA TYR A 145 -11.05 -4.20 -21.03
C TYR A 145 -12.32 -4.43 -20.23
N THR A 146 -13.00 -5.54 -20.48
CA THR A 146 -14.09 -6.03 -19.66
C THR A 146 -13.52 -6.96 -18.59
N PHE A 147 -13.79 -6.65 -17.33
CA PHE A 147 -13.43 -7.49 -16.20
C PHE A 147 -14.67 -8.17 -15.64
N THR A 148 -14.60 -9.49 -15.46
CA THR A 148 -15.63 -10.26 -14.74
C THR A 148 -15.03 -10.77 -13.44
N VAL A 149 -15.57 -10.32 -12.32
CA VAL A 149 -15.11 -10.65 -10.98
C VAL A 149 -16.11 -11.59 -10.31
N ARG A 150 -15.62 -12.76 -9.89
CA ARG A 150 -16.39 -13.74 -9.11
C ARG A 150 -15.76 -13.92 -7.74
N CYS A 151 -16.56 -13.89 -6.68
CA CYS A 151 -16.06 -14.15 -5.33
C CYS A 151 -17.13 -14.70 -4.39
N GLU A 152 -16.71 -15.04 -3.18
CA GLU A 152 -17.57 -15.50 -2.09
C GLU A 152 -17.49 -14.54 -0.91
N GLY A 153 -18.64 -14.15 -0.37
CA GLY A 153 -18.79 -13.37 0.84
C GLY A 153 -19.01 -14.24 2.09
N PRO A 154 -19.30 -13.61 3.24
CA PRO A 154 -19.57 -14.33 4.49
C PRO A 154 -20.82 -15.22 4.42
N TYR A 155 -21.74 -14.97 3.49
CA TYR A 155 -23.01 -15.69 3.33
C TYR A 155 -23.04 -16.64 2.13
N GLY A 156 -21.91 -16.83 1.43
CA GLY A 156 -21.81 -17.67 0.23
C GLY A 156 -21.40 -16.89 -1.01
N PRO A 157 -21.63 -17.45 -2.22
CA PRO A 157 -21.33 -16.78 -3.48
C PRO A 157 -22.08 -15.44 -3.60
N VAL A 158 -21.39 -14.41 -4.08
CA VAL A 158 -22.02 -13.13 -4.44
C VAL A 158 -22.32 -13.09 -5.93
N GLU A 159 -23.11 -12.11 -6.37
CA GLU A 159 -23.37 -11.87 -7.78
C GLU A 159 -22.06 -11.56 -8.54
N ASP A 160 -21.93 -12.14 -9.73
CA ASP A 160 -20.80 -11.87 -10.63
C ASP A 160 -20.84 -10.41 -11.07
N MET A 161 -19.73 -9.71 -10.88
CA MET A 161 -19.62 -8.30 -11.27
C MET A 161 -18.89 -8.20 -12.61
N GLU A 162 -19.54 -7.61 -13.60
CA GLU A 162 -18.96 -7.33 -14.90
C GLU A 162 -18.92 -5.82 -15.15
N HIS A 163 -17.74 -5.30 -15.50
CA HIS A 163 -17.58 -3.88 -15.79
C HIS A 163 -16.48 -3.63 -16.82
N VAL A 164 -16.67 -2.58 -17.61
CA VAL A 164 -15.74 -2.15 -18.65
C VAL A 164 -14.84 -1.04 -18.10
N VAL A 165 -13.54 -1.24 -18.22
CA VAL A 165 -12.50 -0.28 -17.86
C VAL A 165 -11.88 0.24 -19.15
N ASP A 166 -12.26 1.46 -19.56
CA ASP A 166 -11.64 2.17 -20.68
C ASP A 166 -10.71 3.26 -20.15
N PHE A 167 -9.43 2.89 -20.04
CA PHE A 167 -8.38 3.81 -19.59
C PHE A 167 -7.90 4.72 -20.74
N GLY A 168 -8.32 4.48 -21.99
CA GLY A 168 -8.03 5.37 -23.12
C GLY A 168 -8.58 6.79 -22.89
N THR A 169 -9.63 6.91 -22.08
CA THR A 169 -10.16 8.20 -21.60
C THR A 169 -9.11 9.06 -20.88
N TYR A 170 -8.09 8.43 -20.26
CA TYR A 170 -7.04 9.17 -19.58
C TYR A 170 -6.04 9.85 -20.52
N ALA A 171 -5.95 9.44 -21.79
CA ALA A 171 -5.02 10.03 -22.75
C ALA A 171 -5.23 11.54 -22.94
N GLY A 172 -6.48 12.01 -22.79
CA GLY A 172 -6.83 13.44 -22.87
C GLY A 172 -6.80 14.18 -21.54
N THR A 173 -6.85 13.47 -20.41
CA THR A 173 -6.66 14.08 -19.10
C THR A 173 -5.17 14.32 -18.88
N LEU A 174 -4.82 15.47 -18.32
CA LEU A 174 -3.45 15.85 -17.97
C LEU A 174 -2.87 14.91 -16.89
N ILE A 175 -2.61 13.63 -17.21
CA ILE A 175 -1.72 12.79 -16.41
C ILE A 175 -0.36 13.45 -16.55
N VAL A 176 -0.12 14.35 -15.60
CA VAL A 176 1.11 15.08 -15.42
C VAL A 176 2.24 14.07 -15.57
N ARG A 177 3.05 14.20 -16.64
CA ARG A 177 4.38 13.58 -16.70
C ARG A 177 4.98 13.77 -15.32
N SER A 178 5.14 12.68 -14.56
CA SER A 178 5.38 12.76 -13.13
C SER A 178 6.49 13.80 -12.87
N PRO A 179 6.20 14.92 -12.18
CA PRO A 179 7.21 15.94 -11.91
C PRO A 179 8.40 15.32 -11.17
N LEU A 180 8.14 14.24 -10.42
CA LEU A 180 9.10 13.49 -9.65
C LEU A 180 10.13 12.79 -10.53
N ARG A 181 9.75 12.13 -11.63
CA ARG A 181 10.72 11.50 -12.55
C ARG A 181 11.67 12.54 -13.16
N ARG A 182 11.16 13.72 -13.49
CA ARG A 182 12.01 14.83 -13.97
C ARG A 182 12.95 15.35 -12.88
N VAL A 183 12.51 15.36 -11.63
CA VAL A 183 13.35 15.71 -10.48
C VAL A 183 14.41 14.64 -10.25
N GLU A 184 14.05 13.36 -10.32
CA GLU A 184 14.98 12.22 -10.20
C GLU A 184 16.04 12.23 -11.30
N ASP A 185 15.64 12.42 -12.56
CA ASP A 185 16.57 12.56 -13.69
C ASP A 185 17.54 13.71 -13.44
N LYS A 186 17.03 14.86 -12.96
CA LYS A 186 17.85 16.04 -12.65
C LYS A 186 18.78 15.81 -11.45
N LEU A 187 18.34 15.08 -10.43
CA LEU A 187 19.18 14.68 -9.30
C LEU A 187 20.28 13.71 -9.76
N GLY A 188 19.98 12.81 -10.70
CA GLY A 188 20.96 11.91 -11.32
C GLY A 188 22.03 12.67 -12.12
N ASP A 189 21.62 13.67 -12.90
CA ASP A 189 22.53 14.57 -13.62
C ASP A 189 23.46 15.32 -12.66
N ILE A 190 22.90 15.90 -11.58
CA ILE A 190 23.68 16.59 -10.52
C ILE A 190 24.68 15.62 -9.89
N GLY A 191 24.29 14.38 -9.61
CA GLY A 191 25.18 13.35 -9.07
C GLY A 191 26.39 13.08 -9.98
N LYS A 192 26.17 12.99 -11.30
CA LYS A 192 27.24 12.80 -12.30
C LYS A 192 28.17 14.02 -12.37
N GLU A 193 27.63 15.23 -12.34
CA GLU A 193 28.42 16.46 -12.32
C GLU A 193 29.28 16.56 -11.06
N LEU A 194 28.72 16.25 -9.88
CA LEU A 194 29.47 16.21 -8.62
C LEU A 194 30.59 15.15 -8.64
N ALA A 195 30.33 13.97 -9.20
CA ALA A 195 31.35 12.93 -9.36
C ALA A 195 32.49 13.38 -10.30
N THR A 196 32.15 14.11 -11.36
CA THR A 196 33.12 14.68 -12.30
C THR A 196 33.97 15.77 -11.62
N LEU A 197 33.33 16.64 -10.82
CA LEU A 197 34.02 17.66 -10.03
C LEU A 197 34.95 17.04 -8.98
N ALA A 198 34.51 15.97 -8.30
CA ALA A 198 35.32 15.26 -7.32
C ALA A 198 36.58 14.64 -7.96
N THR A 199 36.42 13.99 -9.12
CA THR A 199 37.57 13.41 -9.86
C THR A 199 38.51 14.49 -10.41
N LEU A 200 37.99 15.64 -10.85
CA LEU A 200 38.81 16.79 -11.24
C LEU A 200 39.58 17.37 -10.05
N TYR A 201 38.94 17.47 -8.88
CA TYR A 201 39.58 17.94 -7.66
C TYR A 201 40.67 16.97 -7.17
N GLU A 202 40.43 15.66 -7.24
CA GLU A 202 41.43 14.63 -6.92
C GLU A 202 42.65 14.72 -7.85
N LYS A 203 42.42 14.88 -9.17
CA LYS A 203 43.51 15.05 -10.14
C LYS A 203 44.27 16.37 -9.96
N GLY A 204 43.55 17.46 -9.67
CA GLY A 204 44.12 18.79 -9.44
C GLY A 204 44.96 18.83 -8.15
N SER A 205 44.42 18.29 -7.06
CA SER A 205 45.12 18.18 -5.77
C SER A 205 46.28 17.19 -5.82
N ALA A 206 46.19 16.11 -6.60
CA ALA A 206 47.31 15.19 -6.82
C ALA A 206 48.54 15.88 -7.45
N SER A 207 48.35 16.97 -8.23
CA SER A 207 49.47 17.77 -8.74
C SER A 207 50.09 18.67 -7.68
N ALA A 208 49.28 19.22 -6.78
CA ALA A 208 49.73 20.05 -5.65
C ALA A 208 50.44 19.19 -4.58
N VAL A 209 49.90 18.02 -4.27
CA VAL A 209 50.49 17.04 -3.34
C VAL A 209 51.81 16.50 -3.90
N ARG A 210 51.89 16.20 -5.21
CA ARG A 210 53.15 15.79 -5.85
C ARG A 210 54.22 16.87 -5.78
N LYS A 211 53.88 18.14 -6.07
CA LYS A 211 54.83 19.26 -5.94
C LYS A 211 55.32 19.47 -4.51
N ALA A 212 54.42 19.37 -3.53
CA ALA A 212 54.78 19.50 -2.11
C ALA A 212 55.71 18.36 -1.67
N GLU A 213 55.46 17.14 -2.12
CA GLU A 213 56.26 15.97 -1.76
C GLU A 213 57.63 15.97 -2.46
N GLU A 214 57.71 16.38 -3.72
CA GLU A 214 58.98 16.60 -4.43
C GLU A 214 59.86 17.64 -3.72
N HIS A 215 59.26 18.73 -3.25
CA HIS A 215 59.96 19.76 -2.49
C HIS A 215 60.49 19.22 -1.15
N ARG A 216 59.68 18.39 -0.46
CA ARG A 216 60.07 17.73 0.79
C ARG A 216 61.23 16.75 0.60
N VAL A 217 61.19 15.93 -0.45
CA VAL A 217 62.26 14.99 -0.79
C VAL A 217 63.55 15.74 -1.14
N HIS A 218 63.45 16.84 -1.89
CA HIS A 218 64.61 17.67 -2.24
C HIS A 218 65.26 18.28 -1.00
N MET A 219 64.47 18.79 -0.05
CA MET A 219 64.97 19.31 1.23
C MET A 219 65.68 18.23 2.07
N LEU A 220 65.13 17.01 2.11
CA LEU A 220 65.76 15.89 2.81
C LEU A 220 67.09 15.47 2.19
N ARG A 221 67.16 15.42 0.84
CA ARG A 221 68.41 15.12 0.12
C ARG A 221 69.48 16.17 0.36
N ALA A 222 69.12 17.46 0.27
CA ALA A 222 70.05 18.56 0.55
C ALA A 222 70.59 18.51 1.99
N GLY A 223 69.74 18.21 2.97
CA GLY A 223 70.15 18.04 4.37
C GLY A 223 71.07 16.83 4.59
N GLN A 224 70.83 15.71 3.91
CA GLN A 224 71.69 14.53 3.97
C GLN A 224 73.07 14.77 3.34
N GLU A 225 73.13 15.48 2.22
CA GLU A 225 74.40 15.88 1.60
C GLU A 225 75.23 16.80 2.49
N GLN A 226 74.58 17.75 3.18
CA GLN A 226 75.25 18.61 4.16
C GLN A 226 75.80 17.80 5.33
N ARG A 227 75.03 16.83 5.87
CA ARG A 227 75.52 15.93 6.93
C ARG A 227 76.71 15.08 6.47
N ARG A 228 76.66 14.58 5.23
CA ARG A 228 77.73 13.77 4.64
C ARG A 228 78.98 14.60 4.37
N ARG A 229 78.85 15.85 3.91
CA ARG A 229 79.97 16.80 3.79
C ARG A 229 80.56 17.18 5.15
N GLY A 230 79.71 17.40 6.16
CA GLY A 230 80.16 17.66 7.53
C GLY A 230 80.89 16.47 8.16
N GLN A 231 80.50 15.23 7.85
CA GLN A 231 81.21 14.03 8.27
C GLN A 231 82.52 13.81 7.50
N LEU A 232 82.59 14.15 6.20
CA LEU A 232 83.84 14.06 5.42
C LEU A 232 84.88 15.12 5.81
N GLN A 233 84.45 16.29 6.32
CA GLN A 233 85.34 17.26 6.96
C GLN A 233 85.76 16.87 8.38
N ARG A 234 85.10 15.86 8.99
CA ARG A 234 85.49 15.25 10.26
C ARG A 234 86.15 13.89 10.01
N SER A 235 87.39 13.89 9.51
CA SER A 235 88.22 12.69 9.43
C SER A 235 89.70 13.11 9.36
N PRO A 236 90.67 12.36 9.89
CA PRO A 236 90.70 11.58 11.13
C PRO A 236 92.00 11.91 11.90
N ASP A 237 92.08 13.07 12.59
CA ASP A 237 93.32 13.44 13.34
C ASP A 237 93.16 13.41 14.87
N ASP A 238 91.96 13.10 15.39
CA ASP A 238 91.71 13.00 16.84
C ASP A 238 91.73 11.54 17.37
N ARG A 239 92.44 10.61 16.71
CA ARG A 239 92.63 9.22 17.21
C ARG A 239 93.98 8.97 17.90
N GLN A 240 94.78 10.00 18.16
CA GLN A 240 96.03 9.89 18.94
C GLN A 240 96.06 10.90 20.09
N ARG A 241 95.46 10.52 21.23
CA ARG A 241 95.44 11.09 22.59
C ARG A 241 94.01 10.85 23.09
N ASP A 242 93.71 9.79 23.82
CA ASP A 242 94.20 9.54 25.16
C ASP A 242 94.08 8.06 25.53
N GLU A 243 95.20 7.39 25.82
CA GLU A 243 95.24 6.44 26.93
C GLU A 243 95.41 7.26 28.22
N PRO A 244 94.72 6.88 29.31
CA PRO A 244 95.51 6.35 30.42
C PRO A 244 94.86 5.15 31.12
N THR A 245 95.68 4.10 31.27
CA THR A 245 95.96 3.37 32.52
C THR A 245 94.85 3.30 33.58
N GLY A 246 94.26 2.10 33.72
CA GLY A 246 94.57 1.21 34.86
C GLY A 246 93.88 1.44 36.22
N ARG A 247 93.28 0.34 36.70
CA ARG A 247 92.99 -0.05 38.10
C ARG A 247 91.93 0.78 38.85
N SER A 248 91.19 0.26 39.81
CA SER A 248 90.87 -1.10 40.26
C SER A 248 89.79 -0.97 41.33
N SER A 249 88.95 -2.00 41.44
CA SER A 249 88.44 -2.58 42.70
C SER A 249 87.49 -1.80 43.63
N SER A 250 86.45 -2.55 44.01
CA SER A 250 85.66 -2.49 45.26
C SER A 250 84.72 -1.29 45.42
N GLY A 251 83.48 -1.42 45.88
CA GLY A 251 82.77 -2.53 46.46
C GLY A 251 81.64 -1.98 47.35
N ARG A 252 80.64 -2.83 47.59
CA ARG A 252 79.60 -2.76 48.64
C ARG A 252 78.55 -1.64 48.57
N GLY A 253 77.30 -2.07 48.78
CA GLY A 253 76.16 -1.26 49.16
C GLY A 253 74.91 -1.72 48.47
#